data_AF-A0AAV0HVY9-F1
#
_entry.id   AF-A0AAV0HVY9-F1
#
_cell.length_a   1.000
_cell.length_b   1.000
_cell.length_c   1.000
_cell.angle_alpha   90.00
_cell.angle_beta   90.00
_cell.angle_gamma   90.00
#
_symmetry.space_group_name_H-M   'P 1'
#
loop_
_entity.id
_entity.type
_entity.pdbx_description
1 polymer ?
#
loop_
_entity_poly.entity_id
_entity_poly.type
_entity_poly.pdbx_seq_one_letter_code
_entity_poly.pdbx_strand_id
1 'polypeptide(L)'
;MVQDYRIEPSPEHYSCMVDMLGRAGRLEEAEEMVNRIPGGPGLSVLQSLLGSCRTYGNVELGEKAAEGLLEMEQKDSGTYVLMANLYAEKGQWEKASRFKRAMREEGVLKKIGFSWVDVDHAADGSLALHGFSSGDMTHPMAEEIHGLAEFVGLEMKFLREREVEWYESGVMLESVGCIW
;
A
#
# COMPACT_ATOMS: atom_id res chain seq x y z
N MET A 1 17.58 16.11 -16.12
CA MET A 1 16.60 17.22 -15.93
C MET A 1 17.24 18.59 -16.09
N VAL A 2 18.16 19.01 -15.20
CA VAL A 2 18.82 20.33 -15.33
C VAL A 2 19.74 20.40 -16.55
N GLN A 3 20.59 19.39 -16.76
CA GLN A 3 21.56 19.40 -17.86
C GLN A 3 20.89 19.26 -19.24
N ASP A 4 19.96 18.33 -19.38
CA ASP A 4 19.35 17.99 -20.68
C ASP A 4 18.14 18.87 -21.03
N TYR A 5 17.35 19.26 -20.02
CA TYR A 5 16.07 19.95 -20.22
C TYR A 5 16.02 21.34 -19.58
N ARG A 6 17.05 21.74 -18.82
CA ARG A 6 17.09 23.02 -18.07
C ARG A 6 15.91 23.20 -17.11
N ILE A 7 15.36 22.08 -16.62
CA ILE A 7 14.28 22.06 -15.63
C ILE A 7 14.89 21.79 -14.25
N GLU A 8 14.67 22.70 -13.32
CA GLU A 8 14.98 22.48 -11.91
C GLU A 8 13.98 21.48 -11.31
N PRO A 9 14.44 20.37 -10.72
CA PRO A 9 13.55 19.38 -10.12
C PRO A 9 12.81 19.95 -8.92
N SER A 10 11.48 19.93 -8.99
CA SER A 10 10.61 20.24 -7.84
C SER A 10 10.51 19.06 -6.88
N PRO A 11 10.01 19.26 -5.64
CA PRO A 11 9.75 18.18 -4.69
C PRO A 11 8.89 17.04 -5.26
N GLU A 12 7.91 17.38 -6.12
CA GLU A 12 7.03 16.41 -6.77
C GLU A 12 7.81 15.51 -7.74
N HIS A 13 8.78 16.06 -8.47
CA HIS A 13 9.64 15.26 -9.36
C HIS A 13 10.45 14.23 -8.58
N TYR A 14 11.01 14.62 -7.43
CA TYR A 14 11.72 13.69 -6.55
C TYR A 14 10.79 12.61 -5.98
N SER A 15 9.58 12.99 -5.54
CA SER A 15 8.60 12.03 -5.05
C SER A 15 8.21 11.01 -6.11
N CYS A 16 8.00 11.43 -7.36
CA CYS A 16 7.73 10.52 -8.47
C CYS A 16 8.91 9.56 -8.72
N MET A 17 10.14 10.08 -8.73
CA MET A 17 11.33 9.25 -8.95
C MET A 17 11.53 8.20 -7.85
N VAL A 18 11.33 8.59 -6.58
CA VAL A 18 11.45 7.69 -5.43
C VAL A 18 10.33 6.65 -5.44
N ASP A 19 9.08 7.02 -5.75
CA ASP A 19 7.97 6.06 -5.90
C ASP A 19 8.23 5.06 -7.04
N MET A 20 8.70 5.53 -8.21
CA MET A 20 9.03 4.66 -9.33
C MET A 20 10.15 3.66 -9.02
N LEU A 21 11.27 4.13 -8.46
CA LEU A 21 12.40 3.28 -8.08
C LEU A 21 12.01 2.30 -6.97
N GLY A 22 11.29 2.80 -5.96
CA GLY A 22 10.79 2.02 -4.84
C GLY A 22 9.88 0.89 -5.28
N ARG A 23 8.90 1.17 -6.15
CA ARG A 23 8.01 0.14 -6.73
C ARG A 23 8.75 -0.88 -7.58
N ALA A 24 9.83 -0.48 -8.24
CA ALA A 24 10.70 -1.39 -8.99
C ALA A 24 11.64 -2.23 -8.10
N GLY A 25 11.62 -2.06 -6.77
CA GLY A 25 12.48 -2.77 -5.83
C GLY A 25 13.91 -2.23 -5.77
N ARG A 26 14.20 -1.11 -6.42
CA ARG A 26 15.52 -0.47 -6.47
C ARG A 26 15.70 0.46 -5.27
N LEU A 27 15.66 -0.12 -4.06
CA LEU A 27 15.61 0.63 -2.80
C LEU A 27 16.88 1.46 -2.54
N GLU A 28 18.05 0.95 -2.90
CA GLU A 28 19.32 1.69 -2.76
C GLU A 28 19.30 2.96 -3.60
N GLU A 29 18.86 2.87 -4.85
CA GLU A 29 18.75 4.03 -5.74
C GLU A 29 17.65 4.99 -5.29
N ALA A 30 16.56 4.46 -4.71
CA ALA A 30 15.54 5.29 -4.11
C ALA A 30 16.10 6.08 -2.91
N GLU A 31 16.90 5.47 -2.04
CA GLU A 31 17.60 6.13 -0.93
C GLU A 31 18.60 7.18 -1.44
N GLU A 32 19.39 6.86 -2.47
CA GLU A 32 20.28 7.83 -3.11
C GLU A 32 19.52 9.04 -3.65
N MET A 33 18.37 8.82 -4.30
CA MET A 33 17.52 9.91 -4.78
C MET A 33 16.99 10.77 -3.64
N VAL A 34 16.61 10.18 -2.50
CA VAL A 34 16.20 10.91 -1.29
C VAL A 34 17.33 11.79 -0.76
N ASN A 35 18.55 11.27 -0.70
CA ASN A 35 19.72 12.00 -0.20
C ASN A 35 20.14 13.17 -1.09
N ARG A 36 19.70 13.19 -2.36
CA ARG A 36 19.98 14.26 -3.32
C ARG A 36 18.99 15.43 -3.26
N ILE A 37 17.92 15.32 -2.46
CA ILE A 37 16.89 16.35 -2.37
C ILE A 37 17.44 17.57 -1.63
N PRO A 38 17.51 18.76 -2.27
CA PRO A 38 17.93 19.97 -1.60
C PRO A 38 16.93 20.35 -0.50
N GLY A 39 17.42 20.58 0.72
CA GLY A 39 16.57 20.88 1.88
C GLY A 39 15.93 19.66 2.53
N GLY A 40 16.26 18.45 2.10
CA GLY A 40 15.77 17.19 2.67
C GLY A 40 14.45 16.71 2.05
N PRO A 41 14.07 15.44 2.31
CA PRO A 41 12.85 14.86 1.75
C PRO A 41 11.61 15.45 2.41
N GLY A 42 10.56 15.66 1.59
CA GLY A 42 9.22 15.96 2.10
C GLY A 42 8.44 14.70 2.49
N LEU A 43 7.24 14.90 3.06
CA LEU A 43 6.34 13.84 3.51
C LEU A 43 6.10 12.76 2.44
N SER A 44 5.72 13.17 1.23
CA SER A 44 5.35 12.24 0.14
C SER A 44 6.49 11.32 -0.27
N VAL A 45 7.72 11.85 -0.26
CA VAL A 45 8.94 11.11 -0.59
C VAL A 45 9.19 10.02 0.46
N LEU A 46 9.15 10.38 1.74
CA LEU A 46 9.37 9.44 2.83
C LEU A 46 8.25 8.38 2.92
N GLN A 47 6.99 8.77 2.70
CA GLN A 47 5.86 7.83 2.63
C GLN A 47 6.04 6.81 1.50
N SER A 48 6.47 7.27 0.32
CA SER A 48 6.73 6.40 -0.85
C SER A 48 7.89 5.43 -0.56
N LEU A 49 8.96 5.94 0.06
CA LEU A 49 10.11 5.11 0.44
C LEU A 49 9.72 4.06 1.49
N LEU A 50 9.00 4.46 2.55
CA LEU A 50 8.55 3.54 3.60
C LEU A 50 7.60 2.46 3.05
N GLY A 51 6.66 2.83 2.19
CA GLY A 51 5.76 1.88 1.53
C GLY A 51 6.53 0.84 0.69
N SER A 52 7.57 1.28 0.01
CA SER A 52 8.47 0.41 -0.76
C SER A 52 9.29 -0.50 0.16
N CYS A 53 9.84 0.04 1.26
CA CYS A 53 10.56 -0.74 2.28
C CYS A 53 9.68 -1.83 2.89
N ARG A 54 8.41 -1.53 3.17
CA ARG A 54 7.43 -2.53 3.60
C ARG A 54 7.23 -3.61 2.56
N THR A 55 7.09 -3.24 1.29
CA THR A 55 6.80 -4.18 0.20
C THR A 55 7.94 -5.16 -0.03
N TYR A 56 9.18 -4.69 0.06
CA TYR A 56 10.39 -5.49 -0.16
C TYR A 56 11.04 -5.98 1.14
N GLY A 57 10.43 -5.71 2.30
CA GLY A 57 10.89 -6.18 3.60
C GLY A 57 12.23 -5.61 4.07
N ASN A 58 12.59 -4.38 3.67
CA ASN A 58 13.81 -3.71 4.11
C ASN A 58 13.55 -2.91 5.40
N VAL A 59 13.90 -3.50 6.55
CA VAL A 59 13.65 -2.92 7.87
C VAL A 59 14.51 -1.69 8.12
N GLU A 60 15.79 -1.74 7.78
CA GLU A 60 16.75 -0.66 8.11
C GLU A 60 16.38 0.64 7.41
N LEU A 61 16.09 0.58 6.10
CA LEU A 61 15.66 1.75 5.35
C LEU A 61 14.25 2.22 5.77
N GLY A 62 13.39 1.27 6.15
CA GLY A 62 12.08 1.57 6.73
C GLY A 62 12.17 2.35 8.05
N GLU A 63 13.09 1.96 8.94
CA GLU A 63 13.35 2.66 10.21
C GLU A 63 13.79 4.12 9.95
N LYS A 64 14.73 4.35 9.03
CA LYS A 64 15.17 5.72 8.65
C LYS A 64 14.03 6.56 8.09
N ALA A 65 13.23 6.00 7.18
CA ALA A 65 12.12 6.73 6.58
C ALA A 65 11.04 7.05 7.62
N ALA A 66 10.75 6.12 8.53
CA ALA A 66 9.79 6.32 9.61
C ALA A 66 10.26 7.37 10.63
N GLU A 67 11.54 7.42 10.98
CA GLU A 67 12.11 8.44 11.85
C GLU A 67 11.84 9.84 11.30
N GLY A 68 12.18 10.10 10.03
CA GLY A 68 11.90 11.38 9.39
C GLY A 68 10.40 11.72 9.33
N LEU A 69 9.53 10.73 9.12
CA LEU A 69 8.07 10.94 9.13
C LEU A 69 7.52 11.30 10.51
N LEU A 70 8.08 10.70 11.57
CA LEU A 70 7.66 10.96 12.95
C LEU A 70 8.16 12.32 13.43
N GLU A 71 9.32 12.78 12.97
CA GLU A 71 9.86 14.12 13.25
C GLU A 71 9.02 15.24 12.59
N MET A 72 8.33 14.96 11.48
CA MET A 72 7.45 15.92 10.81
C MET A 72 6.15 16.21 11.58
N GLU A 73 5.98 15.69 12.81
CA GLU A 73 4.84 15.88 13.73
C GLU A 73 3.45 15.62 13.10
N GLN A 74 3.37 14.79 12.05
CA GLN A 74 2.09 14.43 11.47
C GLN A 74 1.49 13.22 12.18
N LYS A 75 0.26 13.38 12.69
CA LYS A 75 -0.56 12.28 13.25
C LYS A 75 -1.10 11.36 12.15
N ASP A 76 -0.22 10.81 11.33
CA ASP A 76 -0.59 9.83 10.31
C ASP A 76 -0.47 8.41 10.84
N SER A 77 -1.57 7.66 10.72
CA SER A 77 -1.60 6.24 11.07
C SER A 77 -0.74 5.37 10.15
N GLY A 78 -0.47 5.81 8.93
CA GLY A 78 0.26 5.06 7.91
C GLY A 78 1.64 4.62 8.38
N THR A 79 2.44 5.54 8.91
CA THR A 79 3.79 5.25 9.42
C THR A 79 3.79 4.15 10.48
N TYR A 80 2.92 4.27 11.49
CA TYR A 80 2.82 3.28 12.57
C TYR A 80 2.40 1.91 12.07
N VAL A 81 1.40 1.87 11.19
CA VAL A 81 0.87 0.62 10.63
C VAL A 81 1.91 -0.06 9.74
N LEU A 82 2.58 0.69 8.86
CA LEU A 82 3.61 0.15 7.97
C LEU A 82 4.78 -0.44 8.75
N MET A 83 5.30 0.28 9.76
CA MET A 83 6.39 -0.23 10.60
C MET A 83 5.96 -1.44 11.42
N ALA A 84 4.76 -1.42 12.02
CA ALA A 84 4.27 -2.56 12.79
C ALA A 84 4.13 -3.83 11.92
N ASN A 85 3.65 -3.68 10.68
CA ASN A 85 3.53 -4.79 9.75
C ASN A 85 4.90 -5.29 9.28
N LEU A 86 5.81 -4.39 8.93
CA LEU A 86 7.17 -4.73 8.50
C LEU A 86 7.92 -5.53 9.58
N TYR A 87 7.84 -5.12 10.85
CA TYR A 87 8.43 -5.91 11.95
C TYR A 87 7.74 -7.25 12.15
N ALA A 88 6.41 -7.30 12.07
CA ALA A 88 5.65 -8.54 12.23
C ALA A 88 6.03 -9.58 11.16
N GLU A 89 6.16 -9.16 9.90
CA GLU A 89 6.59 -10.01 8.79
C GLU A 89 8.02 -10.57 9.00
N LYS A 90 8.87 -9.87 9.76
CA LYS A 90 10.22 -10.35 10.15
C LYS A 90 10.25 -11.09 11.50
N GLY A 91 9.09 -11.38 12.09
CA GLY A 91 8.98 -12.06 13.39
C GLY A 91 9.40 -11.21 14.60
N GLN A 92 9.59 -9.89 14.42
CA GLN A 92 9.99 -8.96 15.47
C GLN A 92 8.76 -8.41 16.22
N TRP A 93 7.97 -9.32 16.81
CA TRP A 93 6.67 -9.03 17.42
C TRP A 93 6.71 -7.97 18.53
N GLU A 94 7.81 -7.89 19.27
CA GLU A 94 7.99 -6.89 20.31
C GLU A 94 8.04 -5.47 19.72
N LYS A 95 8.86 -5.25 18.68
CA LYS A 95 8.95 -3.97 17.99
C LYS A 95 7.63 -3.60 17.32
N ALA A 96 6.96 -4.57 16.68
CA ALA A 96 5.63 -4.37 16.12
C ALA A 96 4.60 -3.90 17.17
N SER A 97 4.64 -4.52 18.37
CA SER A 97 3.75 -4.17 19.48
C SER A 97 4.04 -2.78 20.04
N ARG A 98 5.32 -2.35 20.07
CA ARG A 98 5.70 -0.99 20.48
C ARG A 98 5.11 0.07 19.55
N PHE A 99 5.17 -0.12 18.23
CA PHE A 99 4.54 0.80 17.27
C PHE A 99 3.02 0.86 17.43
N LYS A 100 2.35 -0.29 17.63
CA LYS A 100 0.90 -0.33 17.90
C LYS A 100 0.51 0.32 19.23
N ARG A 101 1.39 0.29 20.23
CA ARG A 101 1.17 0.98 21.51
C ARG A 101 1.37 2.49 21.36
N ALA A 102 2.48 2.92 20.75
CA ALA A 102 2.75 4.33 20.50
C ALA A 102 1.63 5.00 19.70
N MET A 103 1.11 4.32 18.68
CA MET A 103 -0.05 4.81 17.91
C MET A 103 -1.29 5.08 18.80
N ARG A 104 -1.54 4.22 19.80
CA ARG A 104 -2.66 4.38 20.74
C ARG A 104 -2.41 5.48 21.76
N GLU A 105 -1.18 5.57 22.28
CA GLU A 105 -0.77 6.59 23.26
C GLU A 105 -0.83 8.00 22.65
N GLU A 106 -0.45 8.15 21.38
CA GLU A 106 -0.52 9.42 20.62
C GLU A 106 -1.94 9.78 20.15
N GLY A 107 -2.92 8.88 20.37
CA GLY A 107 -4.30 9.03 19.92
C GLY A 107 -4.45 9.01 18.40
N VAL A 108 -3.50 8.41 17.68
CA VAL A 108 -3.54 8.30 16.22
C VAL A 108 -4.53 7.21 15.84
N LEU A 109 -5.67 7.61 15.28
CA LEU A 109 -6.66 6.68 14.78
C LEU A 109 -6.30 6.24 13.36
N LYS A 110 -6.43 4.94 13.08
CA LYS A 110 -6.35 4.44 11.70
C LYS A 110 -7.45 5.13 10.90
N LYS A 111 -7.08 5.90 9.88
CA LYS A 111 -8.07 6.47 8.95
C LYS A 111 -8.74 5.30 8.24
N ILE A 112 -10.00 5.07 8.56
CA ILE A 112 -10.75 3.96 7.99
C ILE A 112 -11.11 4.36 6.55
N GLY A 113 -10.72 3.53 5.59
CA GLY A 113 -11.20 3.66 4.22
C GLY A 113 -12.65 3.22 4.14
N PHE A 114 -13.47 4.00 3.44
CA PHE A 114 -14.86 3.67 3.17
C PHE A 114 -15.03 3.48 1.66
N SER A 115 -15.70 2.40 1.29
CA SER A 115 -16.24 2.21 -0.06
C SER A 115 -17.76 2.20 0.03
N TRP A 116 -18.43 2.68 -1.01
CA TRP A 116 -19.88 2.66 -1.09
C TRP A 116 -20.31 2.11 -2.43
N VAL A 117 -21.38 1.33 -2.43
CA VAL A 117 -22.05 0.84 -3.62
C VAL A 117 -23.49 1.33 -3.61
N ASP A 118 -23.98 1.74 -4.76
CA ASP A 118 -25.39 2.02 -5.00
C ASP A 118 -26.03 0.75 -5.56
N VAL A 119 -27.05 0.24 -4.88
CA VAL A 119 -27.80 -0.92 -5.32
C VAL A 119 -29.21 -0.47 -5.66
N ASP A 120 -29.49 -0.30 -6.95
CA ASP A 120 -30.80 0.17 -7.43
C ASP A 120 -31.92 -0.79 -7.00
N HIS A 121 -32.72 -0.35 -6.03
CA HIS A 121 -33.76 -1.17 -5.40
C HIS A 121 -35.11 -0.49 -5.30
N ALA A 122 -35.25 0.73 -5.81
CA ALA A 122 -36.49 1.45 -5.70
C ALA A 122 -37.01 1.80 -7.09
N ALA A 123 -38.21 1.34 -7.40
CA ALA A 123 -38.94 1.66 -8.63
C ALA A 123 -39.19 3.18 -8.82
N ASP A 124 -38.78 4.02 -7.87
CA ASP A 124 -38.84 5.47 -7.87
C ASP A 124 -37.50 6.17 -8.19
N GLY A 125 -36.42 5.42 -8.44
CA GLY A 125 -35.10 5.96 -8.76
C GLY A 125 -34.33 6.51 -7.56
N SER A 126 -34.68 6.13 -6.33
CA SER A 126 -33.91 6.47 -5.14
C SER A 126 -32.65 5.60 -4.99
N LEU A 127 -31.52 6.25 -4.68
CA LEU A 127 -30.22 5.60 -4.46
C LEU A 127 -30.22 4.87 -3.11
N ALA A 128 -29.87 3.59 -3.11
CA ALA A 128 -29.62 2.84 -1.88
C ALA A 128 -28.11 2.68 -1.70
N LEU A 129 -27.50 3.62 -0.96
CA LEU A 129 -26.07 3.63 -0.70
C LEU A 129 -25.72 2.72 0.48
N HIS A 130 -24.90 1.71 0.22
CA HIS A 130 -24.35 0.82 1.22
C HIS A 130 -22.86 1.11 1.41
N GLY A 131 -22.51 1.63 2.58
CA GLY A 131 -21.12 1.89 2.97
C GLY A 131 -20.47 0.68 3.63
N PHE A 132 -19.19 0.46 3.35
CA PHE A 132 -18.39 -0.61 3.91
C PHE A 132 -17.05 -0.08 4.37
N SER A 133 -16.55 -0.63 5.46
CA SER A 133 -15.20 -0.39 5.95
C SER A 133 -14.50 -1.67 6.38
N SER A 134 -13.19 -1.61 6.57
CA SER A 134 -12.39 -2.78 6.97
C SER A 134 -12.84 -3.30 8.34
N GLY A 135 -13.38 -4.51 8.37
CA GLY A 135 -13.92 -5.14 9.59
C GLY A 135 -15.33 -4.70 9.98
N ASP A 136 -16.04 -3.99 9.09
CA ASP A 136 -17.42 -3.57 9.29
C ASP A 136 -18.39 -4.75 9.25
N MET A 137 -19.29 -4.81 10.24
CA MET A 137 -20.36 -5.81 10.35
C MET A 137 -21.74 -5.15 10.53
N THR A 138 -21.85 -3.84 10.29
CA THR A 138 -23.10 -3.08 10.51
C THR A 138 -24.16 -3.33 9.45
N HIS A 139 -23.76 -3.85 8.28
CA HIS A 139 -24.67 -4.18 7.20
C HIS A 139 -25.57 -5.38 7.57
N PRO A 140 -26.89 -5.35 7.31
CA PRO A 140 -27.79 -6.47 7.62
C PRO A 140 -27.40 -7.80 7.00
N MET A 141 -26.72 -7.76 5.85
CA MET A 141 -26.20 -8.93 5.12
C MET A 141 -24.67 -9.08 5.26
N ALA A 142 -24.08 -8.61 6.35
CA ALA A 142 -22.62 -8.61 6.50
C ALA A 142 -22.05 -10.03 6.40
N GLU A 143 -22.67 -11.03 7.04
CA GLU A 143 -22.20 -12.41 7.01
C GLU A 143 -22.18 -12.98 5.58
N GLU A 144 -23.23 -12.76 4.79
CA GLU A 144 -23.30 -13.23 3.40
C GLU A 144 -22.29 -12.52 2.50
N ILE A 145 -22.13 -11.21 2.65
CA ILE A 145 -21.19 -10.41 1.86
C ILE A 145 -19.75 -10.85 2.15
N HIS A 146 -19.38 -11.00 3.42
CA HIS A 146 -18.05 -11.47 3.80
C HIS A 146 -17.81 -12.92 3.36
N GLY A 147 -18.81 -13.80 3.49
CA GLY A 147 -18.73 -15.18 3.01
C GLY A 147 -18.51 -15.27 1.49
N LEU A 148 -19.21 -14.46 0.71
CA LEU A 148 -18.99 -14.38 -0.74
C LEU A 148 -17.60 -13.83 -1.08
N ALA A 149 -17.15 -12.78 -0.37
CA ALA A 149 -15.82 -12.22 -0.57
C ALA A 149 -14.71 -13.22 -0.25
N GLU A 150 -14.85 -14.03 0.80
CA GLU A 150 -13.94 -15.12 1.12
C GLU A 150 -13.93 -16.19 0.02
N PHE A 151 -15.10 -16.60 -0.46
CA PHE A 151 -15.23 -17.57 -1.56
C PHE A 151 -14.51 -17.08 -2.83
N VAL A 152 -14.79 -15.85 -3.26
CA VAL A 152 -14.13 -15.24 -4.43
C VAL A 152 -12.62 -15.14 -4.20
N GLY A 153 -12.18 -14.75 -2.99
CA GLY A 153 -10.77 -14.69 -2.63
C GLY A 153 -10.06 -16.05 -2.70
N LEU A 154 -10.74 -17.14 -2.34
CA LEU A 154 -10.24 -18.51 -2.49
C LEU A 154 -10.16 -18.94 -3.95
N GLU A 155 -11.20 -18.64 -4.74
CA GLU A 155 -11.23 -18.93 -6.18
C GLU A 155 -10.09 -18.22 -6.91
N MET A 156 -9.84 -16.94 -6.61
CA MET A 156 -8.73 -16.17 -7.18
C MET A 156 -7.35 -16.77 -6.85
N LYS A 157 -7.15 -17.29 -5.64
CA LYS A 157 -5.90 -17.97 -5.25
C LYS A 157 -5.72 -19.27 -6.02
N PHE A 158 -6.78 -20.08 -6.11
CA PHE A 158 -6.77 -21.33 -6.85
C PHE A 158 -6.47 -21.12 -8.34
N LEU A 159 -7.08 -20.12 -8.97
CA LEU A 159 -6.81 -19.79 -10.37
C LEU A 159 -5.37 -19.30 -10.59
N ARG A 160 -4.82 -18.50 -9.67
CA ARG A 160 -3.42 -18.04 -9.72
C ARG A 160 -2.43 -19.20 -9.60
N GLU A 161 -2.66 -20.13 -8.68
CA GLU A 161 -1.80 -21.32 -8.52
C GLU A 161 -1.80 -22.17 -9.79
N ARG A 162 -2.96 -22.32 -10.45
CA ARG A 162 -3.04 -22.99 -11.74
C ARG A 162 -2.31 -22.23 -12.84
N GLU A 163 -2.46 -20.91 -12.96
CA GLU A 163 -1.71 -20.13 -13.96
C GLU A 163 -0.18 -20.27 -13.81
N VAL A 164 0.33 -20.31 -12.57
CA VAL A 164 1.75 -20.57 -12.30
C VAL A 164 2.14 -21.98 -12.74
N GLU A 165 1.32 -22.99 -12.44
CA GLU A 165 1.53 -24.36 -12.95
C GLU A 165 1.51 -24.41 -14.48
N TRP A 166 0.61 -23.66 -15.16
CA TRP A 166 0.57 -23.60 -16.63
C TRP A 166 1.83 -22.97 -17.22
N TYR A 167 2.38 -21.93 -16.59
CA TYR A 167 3.65 -21.30 -16.99
C TYR A 167 4.85 -22.22 -16.74
N GLU A 168 4.87 -22.96 -15.62
CA GLU A 168 5.95 -23.89 -15.27
C GLU A 168 5.88 -25.22 -16.05
N SER A 169 4.69 -25.62 -16.51
CA SER A 169 4.46 -26.85 -17.27
C SER A 169 4.89 -26.78 -18.75
N GLY A 170 5.38 -25.62 -19.22
CA GLY A 170 6.01 -25.50 -20.54
C GLY A 170 5.08 -25.82 -21.73
N VAL A 171 3.76 -25.68 -21.60
CA VAL A 171 2.83 -25.82 -22.72
C VAL A 171 2.88 -24.54 -23.56
N MET A 172 3.94 -24.41 -24.35
CA MET A 172 4.01 -23.50 -25.49
C MET A 172 2.97 -23.98 -26.52
N LEU A 173 1.80 -23.38 -26.52
CA LEU A 173 0.93 -23.38 -27.69
C LEU A 173 0.78 -21.95 -28.20
N GLU A 174 1.53 -21.73 -29.28
CA GLU A 174 1.28 -20.72 -30.28
C GLU A 174 -0.23 -20.63 -30.60
N SER A 175 -0.69 -19.40 -30.85
CA SER A 175 -1.93 -19.08 -31.54
C SER A 175 -3.22 -19.06 -30.73
N VAL A 176 -3.42 -18.04 -29.90
CA VAL A 176 -4.57 -17.13 -30.10
C VAL A 176 -4.20 -15.74 -29.58
N GLY A 177 -4.10 -14.78 -30.50
CA GLY A 177 -4.07 -13.37 -30.15
C GLY A 177 -5.47 -12.87 -29.83
N CYS A 178 -5.59 -12.13 -28.72
CA CYS A 178 -6.60 -11.13 -28.37
C CYS A 178 -5.87 -10.22 -27.36
N ILE A 179 -5.54 -8.94 -27.58
CA ILE A 179 -6.42 -7.78 -27.89
C ILE A 179 -7.71 -7.91 -27.06
N TRP A 180 -7.90 -7.34 -25.88
CA TRP A 180 -7.55 -6.03 -25.32
C TRP A 180 -7.14 -6.13 -23.85
#